data_AF-A0AAV5BFY3-F1
#
_entry.id   AF-A0AAV5BFY3-F1
#
_cell.length_a   1.000
_cell.length_b   1.000
_cell.length_c   1.000
_cell.angle_alpha   90.00
_cell.angle_beta   90.00
_cell.angle_gamma   90.00
#
_symmetry.space_group_name_H-M   'P 1'
#
loop_
_entity.id
_entity.type
_entity.pdbx_description
1 polymer ?
#
loop_
_entity_poly.entity_id
_entity_poly.type
_entity_poly.pdbx_seq_one_letter_code
_entity_poly.pdbx_strand_id
1 'polypeptide(L)'
;MSLTRYSRKKLVPHIVCLYALLVGVVNASSSDEHFVYSGFAGVHLTLDGAAVVTPAGLLELTNGTLRQKAHALHPAPFRFRNNYNGTSPPAARSFSASFVFGILCSDADACGHGIVLFVAPGSYDLSSAFPSQYIGLVNGTTNGAAADHLFGVELDTDQNNEFRDIDGNHVGVDINGLISVDSASAGYYFNGDDKSGGFRNLTLASGEAMQVWVEYSGEAKRINVTMAALKMGRPAKPLISTTYDLSTVLADVAFAMDGPAPAIDISKLPKLPRFDPNRHAKLAEIIPPTATAAFIVSVGAIIVLAVRRRFRYAELREDWEVEFGPHRFRIIKGIASGLLYLHEDWEKVIIHRDVKASNVLLDSEMNGRLGYLAPELGRTSKATPLTDVFAFGIFILEVTCGQRPIKQDSNGDQLLLVDWVVGHWNTGSLIETVDARLHGSYDIDEVCLVLKLGLLCSHPLYSARPSMGQVVKYLNGDMPLPELAPTQQSFQSLALMQSQGFDSYIMSYPSSMATINTMSSLLGIG
;
A
#
# COMPACT_ATOMS: atom_id res chain seq x y z
N MET A 1 -4.45 -81.55 -5.07
CA MET A 1 -5.92 -81.66 -5.27
C MET A 1 -6.54 -80.47 -4.56
N SER A 2 -7.31 -79.56 -5.13
CA SER A 2 -7.98 -79.49 -6.42
C SER A 2 -7.96 -78.04 -6.90
N LEU A 3 -7.57 -77.86 -8.17
CA LEU A 3 -7.87 -76.69 -8.97
C LEU A 3 -9.37 -76.66 -9.26
N THR A 4 -9.97 -75.47 -9.29
CA THR A 4 -11.09 -75.18 -10.20
C THR A 4 -10.99 -73.74 -10.71
N ARG A 5 -10.56 -73.62 -11.96
CA ARG A 5 -10.81 -72.49 -12.87
C ARG A 5 -12.24 -72.58 -13.40
N TYR A 6 -12.90 -71.43 -13.60
CA TYR A 6 -13.70 -71.02 -14.79
C TYR A 6 -14.51 -69.76 -14.39
N SER A 7 -14.86 -68.77 -15.21
CA SER A 7 -14.48 -68.33 -16.55
C SER A 7 -15.13 -66.96 -16.82
N ARG A 8 -14.31 -66.04 -17.34
CA ARG A 8 -14.57 -64.98 -18.36
C ARG A 8 -16.00 -64.50 -18.70
N LYS A 9 -16.03 -63.15 -18.78
CA LYS A 9 -16.69 -62.22 -19.75
C LYS A 9 -18.13 -61.77 -19.47
N LYS A 10 -18.36 -60.45 -19.40
CA LYS A 10 -18.75 -59.61 -20.56
C LYS A 10 -18.72 -58.10 -20.23
N LEU A 11 -18.45 -57.32 -21.27
CA LEU A 11 -18.36 -55.87 -21.36
C LEU A 11 -19.74 -55.31 -21.77
N VAL A 12 -20.24 -54.29 -21.04
CA VAL A 12 -21.05 -53.08 -21.37
C VAL A 12 -22.19 -53.17 -22.42
N PRO A 13 -23.39 -52.60 -22.14
CA PRO A 13 -23.71 -51.27 -22.71
C PRO A 13 -24.38 -50.28 -21.74
N HIS A 14 -24.18 -49.01 -22.09
CA HIS A 14 -24.75 -47.78 -21.56
C HIS A 14 -26.23 -47.85 -21.18
N ILE A 15 -26.56 -47.33 -19.99
CA ILE A 15 -27.87 -46.73 -19.73
C ILE A 15 -27.64 -45.23 -19.58
N VAL A 16 -27.98 -44.54 -20.67
CA VAL A 16 -28.21 -43.11 -20.76
C VAL A 16 -29.38 -42.81 -19.83
N CYS A 17 -29.11 -42.26 -18.64
CA CYS A 17 -30.15 -41.61 -17.84
C CYS A 17 -30.42 -40.25 -18.47
N LEU A 18 -31.47 -40.25 -19.28
CA LEU A 18 -32.15 -39.12 -19.88
C LEU A 18 -32.63 -38.16 -18.77
N TYR A 19 -31.80 -37.20 -18.35
CA TYR A 19 -32.35 -35.96 -17.81
C TYR A 19 -32.89 -35.20 -19.01
N ALA A 20 -34.21 -35.26 -19.16
CA ALA A 20 -34.93 -34.38 -20.07
C ALA A 20 -34.59 -32.94 -19.67
N LEU A 21 -33.69 -32.34 -20.46
CA LEU A 21 -33.56 -30.90 -20.62
C LEU A 21 -34.93 -30.41 -21.10
N LEU A 22 -35.76 -30.02 -20.13
CA LEU A 22 -36.76 -28.99 -20.37
C LEU A 22 -35.96 -27.74 -20.70
N VAL A 23 -35.64 -27.60 -22.00
CA VAL A 23 -35.33 -26.33 -22.61
C VAL A 23 -36.62 -25.52 -22.50
N GLY A 24 -36.80 -24.91 -21.33
CA GLY A 24 -37.52 -23.66 -21.26
C GLY A 24 -36.71 -22.70 -22.11
N VAL A 25 -37.13 -22.53 -23.37
CA VAL A 25 -36.87 -21.32 -24.13
C VAL A 25 -37.54 -20.22 -23.32
N VAL A 26 -36.84 -19.72 -22.30
CA VAL A 26 -37.13 -18.40 -21.79
C VAL A 26 -36.59 -17.50 -22.88
N ASN A 27 -37.49 -16.98 -23.71
CA ASN A 27 -37.19 -15.80 -24.47
C ASN A 27 -36.78 -14.74 -23.45
N ALA A 28 -35.47 -14.59 -23.23
CA ALA A 28 -34.93 -13.40 -22.60
C ALA A 28 -35.07 -12.28 -23.64
N SER A 29 -36.27 -11.70 -23.71
CA SER A 29 -36.41 -10.32 -24.13
C SER A 29 -36.20 -9.47 -22.88
N SER A 30 -34.95 -9.32 -22.45
CA SER A 30 -34.60 -8.20 -21.58
C SER A 30 -34.30 -7.02 -22.49
N SER A 31 -35.18 -6.02 -22.47
CA SER A 31 -34.77 -4.66 -22.81
C SER A 31 -33.83 -4.20 -21.69
N ASP A 32 -32.54 -4.59 -21.75
CA ASP A 32 -31.49 -4.30 -20.75
C ASP A 32 -31.04 -2.83 -20.80
N GLU A 33 -32.00 -1.91 -20.73
CA GLU A 33 -31.72 -0.47 -20.72
C GLU A 33 -31.70 0.10 -19.30
N HIS A 34 -32.15 -0.64 -18.28
CA HIS A 34 -32.12 -0.25 -16.88
C HIS A 34 -31.99 -1.47 -15.96
N PHE A 35 -31.20 -1.36 -14.89
CA PHE A 35 -31.08 -2.40 -13.87
C PHE A 35 -31.12 -1.81 -12.45
N VAL A 36 -31.56 -2.61 -11.48
CA VAL A 36 -31.57 -2.27 -10.05
C VAL A 36 -31.29 -3.54 -9.25
N TYR A 37 -30.37 -3.43 -8.29
CA TYR A 37 -30.13 -4.46 -7.29
C TYR A 37 -30.64 -3.98 -5.94
N SER A 38 -31.72 -4.55 -5.43
CA SER A 38 -32.23 -4.30 -4.06
C SER A 38 -31.62 -5.26 -3.04
N GLY A 39 -30.34 -5.56 -3.21
CA GLY A 39 -29.63 -6.70 -2.63
C GLY A 39 -29.01 -7.57 -3.72
N PHE A 40 -27.97 -8.30 -3.35
CA PHE A 40 -27.11 -9.05 -4.29
C PHE A 40 -27.25 -10.57 -4.19
N ALA A 41 -28.11 -11.08 -3.30
CA ALA A 41 -28.33 -12.52 -3.16
C ALA A 41 -28.86 -13.11 -4.49
N GLY A 42 -28.12 -14.08 -5.03
CA GLY A 42 -28.45 -14.71 -6.32
C GLY A 42 -28.20 -13.85 -7.56
N VAL A 43 -27.59 -12.66 -7.40
CA VAL A 43 -27.17 -11.82 -8.54
C VAL A 43 -25.85 -12.35 -9.10
N HIS A 44 -25.78 -12.48 -10.41
CA HIS A 44 -24.58 -12.94 -11.12
C HIS A 44 -23.64 -11.76 -11.44
N LEU A 45 -22.91 -11.28 -10.43
CA LEU A 45 -21.84 -10.29 -10.64
C LEU A 45 -20.53 -10.96 -11.05
N THR A 46 -19.71 -10.24 -11.83
CA THR A 46 -18.30 -10.60 -12.00
C THR A 46 -17.52 -10.01 -10.84
N LEU A 47 -17.03 -10.88 -9.94
CA LEU A 47 -16.30 -10.49 -8.74
C LEU A 47 -14.79 -10.71 -8.95
N ASP A 48 -13.98 -9.77 -8.48
CA ASP A 48 -12.53 -9.84 -8.47
C ASP A 48 -11.98 -9.39 -7.10
N GLY A 49 -10.79 -9.88 -6.74
CA GLY A 49 -10.16 -9.59 -5.44
C GLY A 49 -10.95 -10.17 -4.26
N ALA A 50 -11.13 -9.36 -3.22
CA ALA A 50 -11.80 -9.78 -1.97
C ALA A 50 -13.33 -9.72 -2.01
N ALA A 51 -13.94 -9.28 -3.12
CA ALA A 51 -15.39 -9.06 -3.20
C ALA A 51 -16.19 -10.34 -2.99
N VAL A 52 -17.21 -10.28 -2.13
CA VAL A 52 -18.12 -11.40 -1.85
C VAL A 52 -19.55 -10.91 -1.67
N VAL A 53 -20.51 -11.72 -2.09
CA VAL A 53 -21.92 -11.53 -1.72
C VAL A 53 -22.21 -12.33 -0.45
N THR A 54 -22.56 -11.64 0.63
CA THR A 54 -22.89 -12.30 1.90
C THR A 54 -24.20 -13.09 1.79
N PRO A 55 -24.45 -14.08 2.67
CA PRO A 55 -25.74 -14.78 2.70
C PRO A 55 -26.95 -13.86 2.91
N ALA A 56 -26.74 -12.69 3.53
CA ALA A 56 -27.77 -11.68 3.72
C ALA A 56 -28.02 -10.83 2.45
N GLY A 57 -27.24 -11.01 1.39
CA GLY A 57 -27.36 -10.27 0.14
C GLY A 57 -26.62 -8.93 0.11
N LEU A 58 -25.69 -8.67 1.03
CA LEU A 58 -24.77 -7.53 0.93
C LEU A 58 -23.64 -7.85 -0.04
N LEU A 59 -23.26 -6.87 -0.86
CA LEU A 59 -21.98 -6.89 -1.56
C LEU A 59 -20.92 -6.33 -0.61
N GLU A 60 -20.08 -7.20 -0.10
CA GLU A 60 -18.93 -6.85 0.74
C GLU A 60 -17.70 -6.77 -0.15
N LEU A 61 -17.14 -5.57 -0.34
CA LEU A 61 -15.93 -5.38 -1.14
C LEU A 61 -14.69 -5.77 -0.33
N THR A 62 -14.58 -5.32 0.91
CA THR A 62 -13.44 -5.60 1.79
C THR A 62 -13.93 -6.00 3.18
N ASN A 63 -13.13 -6.79 3.89
CA ASN A 63 -13.51 -7.39 5.18
C ASN A 63 -12.63 -6.94 6.37
N GLY A 64 -11.92 -5.81 6.21
CA GLY A 64 -11.03 -5.26 7.23
C GLY A 64 -9.62 -5.87 7.26
N THR A 65 -9.30 -6.83 6.39
CA THR A 65 -7.90 -7.28 6.24
C THR A 65 -7.07 -6.20 5.55
N LEU A 66 -5.84 -5.99 6.02
CA LEU A 66 -4.94 -4.96 5.51
C LEU A 66 -4.60 -5.17 4.01
N ARG A 67 -4.54 -4.06 3.26
CA ARG A 67 -4.09 -4.00 1.85
C ARG A 67 -4.89 -4.86 0.88
N GLN A 68 -6.19 -4.97 1.08
CA GLN A 68 -7.10 -5.59 0.12
C GLN A 68 -7.53 -4.62 -0.97
N LYS A 69 -7.84 -5.18 -2.15
CA LYS A 69 -8.62 -4.55 -3.21
C LYS A 69 -9.71 -5.52 -3.66
N ALA A 70 -10.79 -4.99 -4.21
CA ALA A 70 -11.92 -5.78 -4.62
C ALA A 70 -12.76 -5.04 -5.64
N HIS A 71 -13.30 -5.78 -6.60
CA HIS A 71 -14.12 -5.22 -7.67
C HIS A 71 -15.37 -6.07 -7.85
N ALA A 72 -16.47 -5.39 -8.13
CA ALA A 72 -17.73 -6.01 -8.48
C ALA A 72 -18.24 -5.35 -9.75
N LEU A 73 -18.25 -6.12 -10.83
CA LEU A 73 -18.58 -5.66 -12.16
C LEU A 73 -19.95 -6.19 -12.58
N HIS A 74 -20.73 -5.34 -13.24
CA HIS A 74 -21.91 -5.82 -13.95
C HIS A 74 -21.45 -6.80 -15.03
N PRO A 75 -22.06 -7.99 -15.17
CA PRO A 75 -21.63 -9.02 -16.11
C PRO A 75 -21.78 -8.65 -17.60
N ALA A 76 -22.48 -7.56 -17.91
CA ALA A 76 -22.81 -7.14 -19.27
C ALA A 76 -22.22 -5.74 -19.48
N PRO A 77 -21.51 -5.50 -20.59
CA PRO A 77 -20.97 -4.18 -20.89
C PRO A 77 -22.08 -3.15 -21.17
N PHE A 78 -21.73 -1.86 -21.11
CA PHE A 78 -22.62 -0.74 -21.42
C PHE A 78 -22.02 0.18 -22.48
N ARG A 79 -22.88 0.82 -23.29
CA ARG A 79 -22.46 1.84 -24.26
C ARG A 79 -22.51 3.21 -23.64
N PHE A 80 -21.38 3.88 -23.69
CA PHE A 80 -21.32 5.27 -23.25
C PHE A 80 -21.16 6.26 -24.40
N ARG A 81 -21.16 5.81 -25.66
CA ARG A 81 -21.10 6.68 -26.85
C ARG A 81 -22.27 6.44 -27.81
N ASN A 82 -22.63 7.51 -28.52
CA ASN A 82 -23.60 7.47 -29.62
C ASN A 82 -23.04 6.75 -30.85
N ASN A 83 -23.92 6.37 -31.77
CA ASN A 83 -23.47 5.89 -33.08
C ASN A 83 -22.73 6.99 -33.83
N TYR A 84 -21.64 6.61 -34.51
CA TYR A 84 -21.00 7.50 -35.47
C TYR A 84 -21.97 7.80 -36.60
N ASN A 85 -22.28 9.08 -36.81
CA ASN A 85 -23.23 9.56 -37.81
C ASN A 85 -22.55 10.05 -39.11
N GLY A 86 -21.22 9.87 -39.25
CA GLY A 86 -20.47 10.26 -40.44
C GLY A 86 -19.99 11.72 -40.47
N THR A 87 -20.49 12.59 -39.59
CA THR A 87 -20.18 14.03 -39.61
C THR A 87 -19.44 14.53 -38.37
N SER A 88 -19.48 13.77 -37.26
CA SER A 88 -18.91 14.18 -35.97
C SER A 88 -18.40 12.97 -35.20
N PRO A 89 -17.36 13.10 -34.35
CA PRO A 89 -17.02 12.06 -33.38
C PRO A 89 -18.24 11.70 -32.53
N PRO A 90 -18.45 10.43 -32.18
CA PRO A 90 -19.62 10.03 -31.42
C PRO A 90 -19.60 10.66 -30.03
N ALA A 91 -20.62 11.48 -29.73
CA ALA A 91 -20.78 12.10 -28.42
C ALA A 91 -21.05 11.06 -27.33
N ALA A 92 -20.67 11.37 -26.09
CA ALA A 92 -20.99 10.51 -24.95
C ALA A 92 -22.49 10.57 -24.66
N ARG A 93 -23.07 9.42 -24.32
CA ARG A 93 -24.48 9.29 -23.93
C ARG A 93 -24.67 9.78 -22.51
N SER A 94 -25.81 10.40 -22.25
CA SER A 94 -26.22 10.67 -20.89
C SER A 94 -26.41 9.35 -20.14
N PHE A 95 -26.08 9.35 -18.85
CA PHE A 95 -26.35 8.20 -17.98
C PHE A 95 -26.56 8.67 -16.55
N SER A 96 -27.17 7.81 -15.75
CA SER A 96 -27.29 8.02 -14.32
C SER A 96 -27.06 6.71 -13.58
N ALA A 97 -26.44 6.82 -12.42
CA ALA A 97 -26.20 5.72 -11.50
C ALA A 97 -26.56 6.18 -10.09
N SER A 98 -27.07 5.26 -9.27
CA SER A 98 -27.19 5.50 -7.84
C SER A 98 -26.90 4.24 -7.07
N PHE A 99 -26.25 4.38 -5.92
CA PHE A 99 -25.91 3.26 -5.08
C PHE A 99 -25.98 3.65 -3.60
N VAL A 100 -26.27 2.66 -2.76
CA VAL A 100 -26.28 2.78 -1.31
C VAL A 100 -25.06 2.06 -0.78
N PHE A 101 -24.31 2.73 0.09
CA PHE A 101 -23.09 2.19 0.68
C PHE A 101 -23.04 2.48 2.18
N GLY A 102 -22.14 1.80 2.87
CA GLY A 102 -21.70 2.13 4.22
C GLY A 102 -20.27 1.65 4.41
N ILE A 103 -19.41 2.49 4.96
CA ILE A 103 -18.01 2.15 5.24
C ILE A 103 -17.91 1.89 6.75
N LEU A 104 -17.59 0.65 7.11
CA LEU A 104 -17.39 0.21 8.48
C LEU A 104 -15.89 0.17 8.77
N CYS A 105 -15.46 0.86 9.83
CA CYS A 105 -14.07 0.85 10.25
C CYS A 105 -13.94 0.17 11.62
N SER A 106 -13.18 -0.92 11.63
CA SER A 106 -12.95 -1.78 12.79
C SER A 106 -11.98 -1.17 13.80
N ASP A 107 -11.15 -0.23 13.34
CA ASP A 107 -10.27 0.60 14.16
C ASP A 107 -10.62 2.08 13.88
N ALA A 108 -10.72 2.88 14.94
CA ALA A 108 -11.08 4.30 14.82
C ALA A 108 -9.94 5.13 14.21
N ASP A 109 -8.70 4.65 14.30
CA ASP A 109 -7.50 5.38 13.89
C ASP A 109 -6.98 4.95 12.50
N ALA A 110 -7.53 3.88 11.90
CA ALA A 110 -7.09 3.34 10.61
C ALA A 110 -8.28 2.85 9.78
N CYS A 111 -9.00 3.79 9.17
CA CYS A 111 -10.04 3.49 8.20
C CYS A 111 -9.40 3.23 6.82
N GLY A 112 -10.09 2.52 5.93
CA GLY A 112 -9.56 2.23 4.58
C GLY A 112 -9.36 3.50 3.73
N HIS A 113 -9.12 3.34 2.43
CA HIS A 113 -8.87 4.45 1.48
C HIS A 113 -10.09 4.72 0.59
N GLY A 114 -11.31 4.38 1.05
CA GLY A 114 -12.53 4.64 0.32
C GLY A 114 -13.04 3.55 -0.64
N ILE A 115 -14.03 3.93 -1.44
CA ILE A 115 -14.61 3.13 -2.54
C ILE A 115 -14.81 4.00 -3.79
N VAL A 116 -14.83 3.39 -4.97
CA VAL A 116 -15.06 4.10 -6.24
C VAL A 116 -16.14 3.44 -7.09
N LEU A 117 -17.07 4.24 -7.61
CA LEU A 117 -17.90 3.84 -8.75
C LEU A 117 -17.13 4.20 -10.02
N PHE A 118 -16.81 3.23 -10.87
CA PHE A 118 -16.04 3.48 -12.08
C PHE A 118 -16.70 2.93 -13.34
N VAL A 119 -16.30 3.53 -14.46
CA VAL A 119 -16.56 3.07 -15.83
C VAL A 119 -15.21 2.89 -16.52
N ALA A 120 -14.97 1.69 -17.04
CA ALA A 120 -13.75 1.31 -17.73
C ALA A 120 -14.06 0.50 -19.00
N PRO A 121 -13.14 0.43 -19.98
CA PRO A 121 -13.26 -0.53 -21.08
C PRO A 121 -13.37 -1.96 -20.56
N GLY A 122 -14.14 -2.82 -21.23
CA GLY A 122 -14.24 -4.25 -20.86
C GLY A 122 -12.90 -5.01 -20.94
N SER A 123 -11.88 -4.44 -21.58
CA SER A 123 -10.52 -4.96 -21.63
C SER A 123 -9.59 -4.43 -20.54
N TYR A 124 -10.09 -3.58 -19.63
CA TYR A 124 -9.27 -2.98 -18.58
C TYR A 124 -8.88 -4.03 -17.53
N ASP A 125 -7.58 -4.11 -17.22
CA ASP A 125 -7.02 -5.13 -16.34
C ASP A 125 -6.88 -4.65 -14.89
N LEU A 126 -7.96 -4.85 -14.12
CA LEU A 126 -8.01 -4.55 -12.69
C LEU A 126 -7.10 -5.43 -11.83
N SER A 127 -6.60 -6.57 -12.36
CA SER A 127 -5.69 -7.44 -11.61
C SER A 127 -4.35 -6.75 -11.32
N SER A 128 -3.96 -5.80 -12.17
CA SER A 128 -2.74 -5.00 -12.05
C SER A 128 -2.86 -3.77 -11.13
N ALA A 129 -4.08 -3.39 -10.75
CA ALA A 129 -4.31 -2.22 -9.90
C ALA A 129 -3.75 -2.42 -8.48
N PHE A 130 -3.35 -1.36 -7.81
CA PHE A 130 -2.81 -1.44 -6.45
C PHE A 130 -3.91 -1.24 -5.39
N PRO A 131 -3.80 -1.89 -4.21
CA PRO A 131 -4.65 -1.60 -3.08
C PRO A 131 -4.22 -0.28 -2.39
N SER A 132 -4.77 -0.01 -1.21
CA SER A 132 -4.44 1.17 -0.39
C SER A 132 -4.80 2.47 -1.12
N GLN A 133 -3.89 3.44 -1.19
CA GLN A 133 -4.18 4.76 -1.75
C GLN A 133 -4.67 4.71 -3.20
N TYR A 134 -4.39 3.63 -3.93
CA TYR A 134 -4.81 3.50 -5.32
C TYR A 134 -6.26 3.01 -5.51
N ILE A 135 -7.02 2.84 -4.41
CA ILE A 135 -8.44 2.45 -4.31
C ILE A 135 -8.84 1.19 -5.13
N GLY A 136 -7.87 0.41 -5.58
CA GLY A 136 -8.08 -0.71 -6.50
C GLY A 136 -8.30 -0.30 -7.96
N LEU A 137 -8.23 0.99 -8.32
CA LEU A 137 -8.58 1.45 -9.66
C LEU A 137 -7.39 1.49 -10.63
N VAL A 138 -6.26 2.02 -10.18
CA VAL A 138 -5.03 2.21 -10.99
C VAL A 138 -3.82 1.64 -10.26
N ASN A 139 -2.63 1.71 -10.88
CA ASN A 139 -1.36 1.43 -10.24
C ASN A 139 -0.39 2.62 -10.41
N GLY A 140 0.77 2.54 -9.76
CA GLY A 140 1.77 3.62 -9.79
C GLY A 140 2.31 3.98 -11.18
N THR A 141 2.06 3.16 -12.21
CA THR A 141 2.49 3.43 -13.60
C THR A 141 1.36 3.90 -14.51
N THR A 142 0.12 3.57 -14.18
CA THR A 142 -1.08 3.85 -15.00
C THR A 142 -1.87 5.05 -14.50
N ASN A 143 -1.61 5.50 -13.26
CA ASN A 143 -2.27 6.68 -12.69
C ASN A 143 -2.07 7.93 -13.57
N GLY A 144 -3.15 8.40 -14.20
CA GLY A 144 -3.17 9.54 -15.11
C GLY A 144 -2.96 9.18 -16.59
N ALA A 145 -2.84 7.90 -16.94
CA ALA A 145 -2.61 7.46 -18.31
C ALA A 145 -3.89 7.57 -19.15
N ALA A 146 -3.90 8.43 -20.17
CA ALA A 146 -5.05 8.61 -21.06
C ALA A 146 -5.49 7.33 -21.81
N ALA A 147 -4.62 6.31 -21.88
CA ALA A 147 -4.91 5.02 -22.49
C ALA A 147 -5.82 4.12 -21.65
N ASP A 148 -6.02 4.45 -20.36
CA ASP A 148 -6.83 3.64 -19.45
C ASP A 148 -8.33 3.86 -19.66
N HIS A 149 -8.72 5.02 -20.20
CA HIS A 149 -10.11 5.35 -20.54
C HIS A 149 -11.07 5.22 -19.34
N LEU A 150 -10.63 5.71 -18.17
CA LEU A 150 -11.36 5.58 -16.91
C LEU A 150 -12.13 6.84 -16.56
N PHE A 151 -13.34 6.62 -16.07
CA PHE A 151 -14.12 7.62 -15.34
C PHE A 151 -14.46 7.03 -13.97
N GLY A 152 -14.25 7.80 -12.90
CA GLY A 152 -14.53 7.41 -11.52
C GLY A 152 -15.29 8.49 -10.76
N VAL A 153 -16.09 8.06 -9.79
CA VAL A 153 -16.53 8.90 -8.67
C VAL A 153 -16.08 8.20 -7.38
N GLU A 154 -15.02 8.73 -6.79
CA GLU A 154 -14.44 8.21 -5.55
C GLU A 154 -15.12 8.79 -4.32
N LEU A 155 -15.17 7.97 -3.27
CA LEU A 155 -15.59 8.31 -1.93
C LEU A 155 -14.41 8.03 -1.01
N ASP A 156 -13.53 9.01 -0.87
CA ASP A 156 -12.23 8.85 -0.22
C ASP A 156 -12.33 9.16 1.29
N THR A 157 -11.76 8.26 2.09
CA THR A 157 -11.73 8.30 3.54
C THR A 157 -10.33 8.56 4.11
N ASP A 158 -9.33 8.80 3.26
CA ASP A 158 -7.96 9.11 3.65
C ASP A 158 -7.45 10.34 2.90
N GLN A 159 -6.50 11.08 3.48
CA GLN A 159 -5.94 12.26 2.81
C GLN A 159 -4.57 11.94 2.23
N ASN A 160 -4.48 11.94 0.92
CA ASN A 160 -3.25 11.72 0.18
C ASN A 160 -2.75 12.99 -0.53
N ASN A 161 -1.59 13.48 -0.09
CA ASN A 161 -0.94 14.65 -0.69
C ASN A 161 -0.42 14.40 -2.12
N GLU A 162 -0.06 13.16 -2.47
CA GLU A 162 0.35 12.76 -3.83
C GLU A 162 -0.80 12.95 -4.82
N PHE A 163 -2.03 12.64 -4.41
CA PHE A 163 -3.23 12.75 -5.23
C PHE A 163 -3.97 14.08 -5.08
N ARG A 164 -3.43 14.96 -4.21
CA ARG A 164 -3.89 16.34 -3.97
C ARG A 164 -5.27 16.38 -3.34
N ASP A 165 -5.51 15.46 -2.42
CA ASP A 165 -6.77 15.33 -1.71
C ASP A 165 -7.01 16.57 -0.86
N ILE A 166 -8.23 17.10 -0.97
CA ILE A 166 -8.63 18.32 -0.27
C ILE A 166 -8.77 18.12 1.24
N ASP A 167 -9.14 16.91 1.67
CA ASP A 167 -9.22 16.43 3.04
C ASP A 167 -9.38 14.89 3.04
N GLY A 168 -9.32 14.26 4.22
CA GLY A 168 -9.48 12.80 4.37
C GLY A 168 -10.93 12.31 4.44
N ASN A 169 -11.87 13.04 3.86
CA ASN A 169 -13.29 12.71 3.86
C ASN A 169 -13.99 13.43 2.71
N HIS A 170 -13.64 13.09 1.47
CA HIS A 170 -14.09 13.81 0.29
C HIS A 170 -14.71 12.90 -0.78
N VAL A 171 -15.44 13.54 -1.68
CA VAL A 171 -15.95 12.93 -2.91
C VAL A 171 -15.18 13.53 -4.07
N GLY A 172 -14.73 12.69 -4.98
CA GLY A 172 -13.91 13.08 -6.13
C GLY A 172 -14.54 12.66 -7.45
N VAL A 173 -14.19 13.37 -8.52
CA VAL A 173 -14.51 12.99 -9.91
C VAL A 173 -13.21 12.73 -10.64
N ASP A 174 -12.98 11.48 -11.01
CA ASP A 174 -11.70 11.01 -11.53
C ASP A 174 -11.75 10.74 -13.01
N ILE A 175 -10.69 11.14 -13.70
CA ILE A 175 -10.50 10.88 -15.13
C ILE A 175 -9.11 10.31 -15.35
N ASN A 176 -9.03 9.03 -15.72
CA ASN A 176 -7.80 8.26 -15.97
C ASN A 176 -6.80 8.15 -14.80
N GLY A 177 -7.09 8.73 -13.64
CA GLY A 177 -6.22 8.71 -12.46
C GLY A 177 -6.91 9.33 -11.25
N LEU A 178 -6.24 9.29 -10.10
CA LEU A 178 -6.80 9.64 -8.79
C LEU A 178 -6.59 11.11 -8.40
N ILE A 179 -6.00 11.91 -9.29
CA ILE A 179 -6.06 13.36 -9.13
C ILE A 179 -7.41 13.82 -9.69
N SER A 180 -8.37 13.96 -8.78
CA SER A 180 -9.73 14.42 -9.07
C SER A 180 -9.74 15.70 -9.93
N VAL A 181 -10.57 15.71 -10.99
CA VAL A 181 -10.80 16.92 -11.80
C VAL A 181 -11.67 17.95 -11.09
N ASP A 182 -12.48 17.50 -10.14
CA ASP A 182 -13.24 18.32 -9.20
C ASP A 182 -13.54 17.48 -7.96
N SER A 183 -13.52 18.10 -6.78
CA SER A 183 -13.72 17.40 -5.51
C SER A 183 -14.38 18.31 -4.47
N ALA A 184 -15.07 17.70 -3.51
CA ALA A 184 -15.71 18.40 -2.40
C ALA A 184 -15.73 17.52 -1.16
N SER A 185 -15.56 18.12 0.02
CA SER A 185 -15.73 17.43 1.30
C SER A 185 -17.08 16.72 1.33
N ALA A 186 -17.15 15.51 1.88
CA ALA A 186 -18.37 14.71 1.85
C ALA A 186 -19.49 15.40 2.64
N GLY A 187 -20.65 15.58 2.00
CA GLY A 187 -21.79 16.26 2.59
C GLY A 187 -22.87 16.59 1.58
N TYR A 188 -23.86 17.38 2.00
CA TYR A 188 -24.97 17.78 1.14
C TYR A 188 -25.55 19.14 1.51
N TYR A 189 -26.15 19.80 0.53
CA TYR A 189 -26.85 21.07 0.73
C TYR A 189 -28.33 20.82 1.00
N PHE A 190 -28.87 21.45 2.05
CA PHE A 190 -30.30 21.38 2.37
C PHE A 190 -31.08 22.52 1.71
N ASN A 191 -32.27 22.20 1.18
CA ASN A 191 -33.24 23.21 0.77
C ASN A 191 -34.21 23.45 1.92
N GLY A 192 -33.85 24.33 2.86
CA GLY A 192 -34.77 24.87 3.86
C GLY A 192 -35.26 26.25 3.43
N ASP A 193 -36.40 26.69 3.95
CA ASP A 193 -37.04 27.98 3.63
C ASP A 193 -36.18 29.22 3.94
N ASP A 194 -35.05 29.05 4.63
CA ASP A 194 -34.08 30.11 4.86
C ASP A 194 -33.03 30.18 3.75
N LYS A 195 -32.81 31.40 3.24
CA LYS A 195 -31.91 31.78 2.15
C LYS A 195 -30.41 31.48 2.36
N SER A 196 -30.04 30.62 3.32
CA SER A 196 -28.65 30.28 3.63
C SER A 196 -28.19 28.90 3.13
N GLY A 197 -29.10 28.02 2.65
CA GLY A 197 -28.73 26.79 1.91
C GLY A 197 -27.55 26.02 2.51
N GLY A 198 -27.55 25.84 3.85
CA GLY A 198 -26.38 25.43 4.60
C GLY A 198 -25.86 24.03 4.21
N PHE A 199 -24.53 23.92 4.10
CA PHE A 199 -23.84 22.65 3.89
C PHE A 199 -23.91 21.78 5.15
N ARG A 200 -24.26 20.51 4.99
CA ARG A 200 -24.27 19.50 6.05
C ARG A 200 -23.19 18.46 5.79
N ASN A 201 -22.19 18.42 6.66
CA ASN A 201 -21.11 17.44 6.59
C ASN A 201 -21.64 16.02 6.79
N LEU A 202 -21.05 15.08 6.05
CA LEU A 202 -21.20 13.65 6.24
C LEU A 202 -19.81 13.04 6.46
N THR A 203 -19.71 12.08 7.38
CA THR A 203 -18.48 11.29 7.57
C THR A 203 -18.66 9.97 6.85
N LEU A 204 -17.93 9.77 5.74
CA LEU A 204 -18.03 8.58 4.88
C LEU A 204 -17.81 7.28 5.69
N ALA A 205 -16.82 7.30 6.57
CA ALA A 205 -16.43 6.24 7.50
C ALA A 205 -17.31 6.09 8.76
N SER A 206 -18.52 6.65 8.78
CA SER A 206 -19.36 6.66 10.00
C SER A 206 -20.02 5.32 10.33
N GLY A 207 -19.98 4.33 9.43
CA GLY A 207 -20.76 3.10 9.52
C GLY A 207 -22.25 3.26 9.25
N GLU A 208 -22.73 4.48 8.99
CA GLU A 208 -24.11 4.74 8.61
C GLU A 208 -24.31 4.60 7.09
N ALA A 209 -25.50 4.13 6.70
CA ALA A 209 -25.82 3.99 5.29
C ALA A 209 -26.06 5.35 4.63
N MET A 210 -25.44 5.55 3.47
CA MET A 210 -25.56 6.75 2.65
C MET A 210 -25.90 6.38 1.21
N GLN A 211 -26.47 7.32 0.46
CA GLN A 211 -26.80 7.13 -0.94
C GLN A 211 -26.10 8.19 -1.79
N VAL A 212 -25.57 7.77 -2.94
CA VAL A 212 -24.93 8.62 -3.94
C VAL A 212 -25.71 8.52 -5.24
N TRP A 213 -25.81 9.64 -5.95
CA TRP A 213 -26.33 9.76 -7.30
C TRP A 213 -25.25 10.40 -8.17
N VAL A 214 -24.92 9.73 -9.27
CA VAL A 214 -24.00 10.20 -10.30
C VAL A 214 -24.80 10.38 -11.58
N GLU A 215 -24.74 11.55 -12.18
CA GLU A 215 -25.43 11.86 -13.42
C GLU A 215 -24.47 12.51 -14.40
N TYR A 216 -24.51 12.06 -15.64
CA TYR A 216 -23.82 12.70 -16.75
C TYR A 216 -24.83 13.14 -17.80
N SER A 217 -24.75 14.41 -18.19
CA SER A 217 -25.45 14.94 -19.36
C SER A 217 -24.49 15.01 -20.54
N GLY A 218 -24.73 14.19 -21.57
CA GLY A 218 -23.95 14.21 -22.81
C GLY A 218 -24.07 15.52 -23.59
N GLU A 219 -25.24 16.16 -23.53
CA GLU A 219 -25.50 17.45 -24.19
C GLU A 219 -24.76 18.60 -23.49
N ALA A 220 -24.92 18.71 -22.17
CA ALA A 220 -24.28 19.77 -21.39
C ALA A 220 -22.81 19.47 -21.05
N LYS A 221 -22.34 18.25 -21.34
CA LYS A 221 -21.04 17.71 -20.93
C LYS A 221 -20.80 17.89 -19.44
N ARG A 222 -21.82 17.61 -18.64
CA ARG A 222 -21.85 17.94 -17.21
C ARG A 222 -21.97 16.68 -16.37
N ILE A 223 -21.11 16.57 -15.37
CA ILE A 223 -21.11 15.53 -14.35
C ILE A 223 -21.63 16.15 -13.06
N ASN A 224 -22.73 15.61 -12.54
CA ASN A 224 -23.28 15.97 -11.25
C ASN A 224 -23.12 14.78 -10.29
N VAL A 225 -22.56 15.04 -9.11
CA VAL A 225 -22.52 14.09 -8.01
C VAL A 225 -23.33 14.65 -6.86
N THR A 226 -24.30 13.88 -6.37
CA THR A 226 -25.13 14.23 -5.21
C THR A 226 -25.00 13.10 -4.20
N MET A 227 -24.95 13.41 -2.90
CA MET A 227 -24.99 12.40 -1.85
C MET A 227 -25.89 12.84 -0.70
N ALA A 228 -26.37 11.91 0.11
CA ALA A 228 -27.07 12.18 1.36
C ALA A 228 -27.10 10.95 2.27
N ALA A 229 -27.44 11.13 3.55
CA ALA A 229 -27.80 10.02 4.42
C ALA A 229 -29.00 9.25 3.85
N LEU A 230 -29.04 7.91 4.00
CA LEU A 230 -30.02 7.05 3.31
C LEU A 230 -31.50 7.42 3.55
N LYS A 231 -31.84 7.94 4.74
CA LYS A 231 -33.22 8.33 5.08
C LYS A 231 -33.62 9.70 4.51
N MET A 232 -32.68 10.43 3.94
CA MET A 232 -32.93 11.72 3.30
C MET A 232 -33.27 11.50 1.82
N GLY A 233 -34.27 12.23 1.34
CA GLY A 233 -34.50 12.33 -0.10
C GLY A 233 -33.30 12.98 -0.80
N ARG A 234 -33.14 12.70 -2.10
CA ARG A 234 -32.07 13.26 -2.93
C ARG A 234 -32.07 14.81 -2.86
N PRO A 235 -30.95 15.44 -2.45
CA PRO A 235 -30.79 16.89 -2.49
C PRO A 235 -30.95 17.46 -3.90
N ALA A 236 -31.55 18.65 -4.03
CA ALA A 236 -31.73 19.28 -5.33
C ALA A 236 -30.43 19.93 -5.84
N LYS A 237 -29.62 20.49 -4.93
CA LYS A 237 -28.30 21.05 -5.27
C LYS A 237 -27.27 19.93 -5.21
N PRO A 238 -26.54 19.64 -6.30
CA PRO A 238 -25.48 18.62 -6.28
C PRO A 238 -24.32 19.06 -5.38
N LEU A 239 -23.58 18.08 -4.88
CA LEU A 239 -22.34 18.31 -4.15
C LEU A 239 -21.25 18.81 -5.10
N ILE A 240 -21.06 18.11 -6.22
CA ILE A 240 -20.12 18.43 -7.30
C ILE A 240 -20.91 18.62 -8.59
N SER A 241 -20.56 19.64 -9.37
CA SER A 241 -21.15 19.91 -10.69
C SER A 241 -20.05 20.43 -11.62
N THR A 242 -19.33 19.50 -12.25
CA THR A 242 -18.20 19.82 -13.13
C THR A 242 -18.54 19.62 -14.60
N THR A 243 -17.88 20.36 -15.49
CA THR A 243 -18.07 20.24 -16.95
C THR A 243 -16.88 19.48 -17.53
N TYR A 244 -17.14 18.27 -18.05
CA TYR A 244 -16.15 17.42 -18.70
C TYR A 244 -16.76 16.65 -19.87
N ASP A 245 -16.05 16.59 -21.00
CA ASP A 245 -16.49 15.86 -22.18
C ASP A 245 -16.10 14.38 -22.10
N LEU A 246 -16.94 13.53 -21.50
CA LEU A 246 -16.67 12.09 -21.38
C LEU A 246 -16.57 11.36 -22.72
N SER A 247 -16.91 11.99 -23.86
CA SER A 247 -16.67 11.43 -25.19
C SER A 247 -15.18 11.36 -25.55
N THR A 248 -14.32 12.05 -24.80
CA THR A 248 -12.86 11.93 -24.96
C THR A 248 -12.30 10.71 -24.20
N VAL A 249 -13.08 10.15 -23.26
CA VAL A 249 -12.63 9.11 -22.33
C VAL A 249 -13.29 7.76 -22.62
N LEU A 250 -14.62 7.67 -22.60
CA LEU A 250 -15.36 6.39 -22.56
C LEU A 250 -15.38 5.66 -23.91
N ALA A 251 -15.46 4.32 -23.95
CA ALA A 251 -15.50 3.50 -25.19
C ALA A 251 -16.92 2.96 -25.55
N ASP A 252 -17.05 2.15 -26.62
CA ASP A 252 -18.21 2.16 -27.53
C ASP A 252 -19.22 0.97 -27.50
N VAL A 253 -19.38 0.11 -26.47
CA VAL A 253 -20.20 -1.14 -26.61
C VAL A 253 -21.44 -1.33 -25.68
N ALA A 254 -22.66 -1.16 -26.26
CA ALA A 254 -24.12 -1.41 -25.91
C ALA A 254 -24.55 -1.78 -24.45
N PHE A 255 -25.60 -1.27 -23.74
CA PHE A 255 -26.73 -0.30 -23.90
C PHE A 255 -26.54 0.95 -23.00
N ALA A 256 -27.40 1.98 -23.11
CA ALA A 256 -27.34 3.14 -22.21
C ALA A 256 -28.70 3.51 -21.63
N MET A 257 -28.66 4.13 -20.45
CA MET A 257 -29.82 4.59 -19.70
C MET A 257 -30.06 6.07 -20.00
N ASP A 258 -31.13 6.38 -20.73
CA ASP A 258 -31.65 7.74 -20.80
C ASP A 258 -32.68 7.94 -19.68
N GLY A 259 -32.42 8.86 -18.75
CA GLY A 259 -33.32 9.15 -17.62
C GLY A 259 -32.69 8.94 -16.23
N PRO A 260 -33.43 9.27 -15.16
CA PRO A 260 -32.95 9.11 -13.79
C PRO A 260 -32.81 7.63 -13.42
N ALA A 261 -31.79 7.31 -12.63
CA ALA A 261 -31.54 5.96 -12.16
C ALA A 261 -32.79 5.47 -11.42
N PRO A 262 -33.26 4.23 -11.67
CA PRO A 262 -34.49 3.79 -11.03
C PRO A 262 -34.34 3.81 -9.50
N ALA A 263 -35.42 4.20 -8.82
CA ALA A 263 -35.37 4.38 -7.37
C ALA A 263 -35.07 3.06 -6.65
N ILE A 264 -34.14 3.11 -5.70
CA ILE A 264 -33.81 1.98 -4.83
C ILE A 264 -34.90 1.86 -3.76
N ASP A 265 -35.54 0.69 -3.69
CA ASP A 265 -36.48 0.38 -2.60
C ASP A 265 -35.71 0.10 -1.30
N ILE A 266 -35.57 1.16 -0.49
CA ILE A 266 -34.82 1.15 0.78
C ILE A 266 -35.35 0.07 1.74
N SER A 267 -36.63 -0.28 1.67
CA SER A 267 -37.24 -1.28 2.55
C SER A 267 -36.74 -2.71 2.30
N LYS A 268 -36.21 -2.96 1.09
CA LYS A 268 -35.69 -4.26 0.67
C LYS A 268 -34.18 -4.38 0.85
N LEU A 269 -33.49 -3.29 1.21
CA LEU A 269 -32.05 -3.33 1.36
C LEU A 269 -31.63 -4.24 2.52
N PRO A 270 -30.59 -5.06 2.33
CA PRO A 270 -30.00 -5.80 3.43
C PRO A 270 -29.42 -4.83 4.47
N LYS A 271 -29.52 -5.20 5.76
CA LYS A 271 -29.06 -4.33 6.85
C LYS A 271 -27.54 -4.38 6.97
N LEU A 272 -26.91 -3.22 7.12
CA LEU A 272 -25.50 -3.14 7.48
C LEU A 272 -25.25 -3.87 8.81
N PRO A 273 -24.15 -4.63 8.92
CA PRO A 273 -23.70 -5.19 10.19
C PRO A 273 -23.48 -4.05 11.20
N ARG A 274 -24.04 -4.17 12.41
CA ARG A 274 -23.68 -3.25 13.49
C ARG A 274 -22.35 -3.70 14.08
N PHE A 275 -21.37 -2.81 14.06
CA PHE A 275 -20.15 -3.01 14.82
C PHE A 275 -20.51 -2.94 16.31
N ASP A 276 -20.38 -4.06 17.01
CA ASP A 276 -20.46 -4.12 18.46
C ASP A 276 -19.02 -4.23 18.97
N PRO A 277 -18.43 -3.15 19.52
CA PRO A 277 -17.04 -3.12 19.97
C PRO A 277 -16.71 -4.24 20.97
N ASN A 278 -17.71 -4.82 21.63
CA ASN A 278 -17.56 -5.87 22.63
C ASN A 278 -17.70 -7.31 22.10
N ARG A 279 -17.95 -7.52 20.81
CA ARG A 279 -18.28 -8.86 20.27
C ARG A 279 -17.06 -9.69 19.84
N HIS A 280 -15.88 -9.07 19.72
CA HIS A 280 -14.64 -9.77 19.35
C HIS A 280 -14.09 -10.70 20.45
N ALA A 281 -14.67 -10.72 21.65
CA ALA A 281 -14.23 -11.58 22.76
C ALA A 281 -15.03 -12.90 22.92
N LYS A 282 -16.00 -13.24 22.06
CA LYS A 282 -16.94 -14.36 22.33
C LYS A 282 -17.11 -15.45 21.26
N LEU A 283 -16.25 -15.52 20.25
CA LEU A 283 -16.29 -16.61 19.24
C LEU A 283 -15.07 -17.54 19.32
N ALA A 284 -14.75 -18.00 20.53
CA ALA A 284 -13.86 -19.13 20.73
C ALA A 284 -14.51 -20.12 21.71
N GLU A 285 -15.49 -20.88 21.23
CA GLU A 285 -15.80 -22.23 21.73
C GLU A 285 -16.94 -22.83 20.88
N ILE A 286 -16.69 -23.92 20.15
CA ILE A 286 -17.12 -25.31 20.45
C ILE A 286 -16.34 -26.22 19.47
N ILE A 287 -15.38 -27.02 19.96
CA ILE A 287 -14.74 -28.10 19.18
C ILE A 287 -15.07 -29.45 19.87
N PRO A 288 -15.55 -30.49 19.15
CA PRO A 288 -15.99 -31.74 19.78
C PRO A 288 -14.85 -32.55 20.45
N PRO A 289 -15.16 -33.42 21.43
CA PRO A 289 -14.18 -34.12 22.28
C PRO A 289 -13.14 -34.99 21.55
N THR A 290 -13.42 -35.42 20.32
CA THR A 290 -12.48 -36.20 19.49
C THR A 290 -11.35 -35.35 18.96
N ALA A 291 -11.62 -34.09 18.64
CA ALA A 291 -10.61 -33.12 18.26
C ALA A 291 -9.83 -32.63 19.49
N THR A 292 -10.40 -32.64 20.70
CA THR A 292 -9.67 -32.28 21.93
C THR A 292 -8.57 -33.30 22.25
N ALA A 293 -8.81 -34.60 22.07
CA ALA A 293 -7.77 -35.62 22.28
C ALA A 293 -6.67 -35.54 21.22
N ALA A 294 -7.04 -35.39 19.94
CA ALA A 294 -6.08 -35.20 18.85
C ALA A 294 -5.29 -33.89 19.01
N PHE A 295 -5.95 -32.84 19.48
CA PHE A 295 -5.35 -31.54 19.80
C PHE A 295 -4.45 -31.60 21.03
N ILE A 296 -4.81 -32.33 22.09
CA ILE A 296 -3.95 -32.51 23.27
C ILE A 296 -2.72 -33.35 22.91
N VAL A 297 -2.87 -34.38 22.05
CA VAL A 297 -1.72 -35.17 21.58
C VAL A 297 -0.85 -34.36 20.61
N SER A 298 -1.44 -33.59 19.70
CA SER A 298 -0.68 -32.75 18.77
C SER A 298 -0.06 -31.55 19.46
N VAL A 299 -0.75 -30.89 20.39
CA VAL A 299 -0.22 -29.84 21.27
C VAL A 299 0.81 -30.41 22.22
N GLY A 300 0.63 -31.61 22.76
CA GLY A 300 1.64 -32.30 23.58
C GLY A 300 2.89 -32.64 22.77
N ALA A 301 2.73 -33.13 21.54
CA ALA A 301 3.83 -33.38 20.62
C ALA A 301 4.49 -32.07 20.15
N ILE A 302 3.71 -31.03 19.86
CA ILE A 302 4.18 -29.69 19.50
C ILE A 302 4.83 -29.03 20.70
N ILE A 303 4.37 -29.21 21.93
CA ILE A 303 5.01 -28.71 23.15
C ILE A 303 6.27 -29.51 23.42
N VAL A 304 6.29 -30.84 23.26
CA VAL A 304 7.54 -31.62 23.40
C VAL A 304 8.53 -31.27 22.30
N LEU A 305 8.08 -31.03 21.06
CA LEU A 305 8.89 -30.55 19.96
C LEU A 305 9.29 -29.09 20.15
N ALA A 306 8.43 -28.24 20.71
CA ALA A 306 8.64 -26.83 20.98
C ALA A 306 9.42 -26.62 22.27
N VAL A 307 9.45 -27.56 23.20
CA VAL A 307 10.29 -27.61 24.39
C VAL A 307 11.62 -28.25 24.01
N ARG A 308 11.66 -29.28 23.16
CA ARG A 308 12.90 -29.73 22.52
C ARG A 308 13.47 -28.68 21.57
N ARG A 309 12.65 -27.81 20.99
CA ARG A 309 13.03 -26.65 20.17
C ARG A 309 13.36 -25.47 21.08
N ARG A 310 12.62 -25.20 22.16
CA ARG A 310 12.90 -24.13 23.14
C ARG A 310 14.02 -24.49 24.11
N PHE A 311 14.42 -25.74 24.25
CA PHE A 311 15.71 -26.10 24.87
C PHE A 311 16.84 -26.07 23.84
N ARG A 312 16.52 -26.08 22.54
CA ARG A 312 17.47 -25.92 21.42
C ARG A 312 17.58 -24.47 20.93
N TYR A 313 16.66 -23.59 21.34
CA TYR A 313 16.46 -22.20 20.90
C TYR A 313 15.77 -21.36 21.99
N ALA A 314 15.93 -21.70 23.28
CA ALA A 314 15.73 -20.71 24.33
C ALA A 314 16.83 -19.70 24.06
N GLU A 315 16.40 -18.48 23.78
CA GLU A 315 17.14 -17.22 23.79
C GLU A 315 18.37 -17.32 24.70
N LEU A 316 19.44 -17.86 24.12
CA LEU A 316 20.78 -17.70 24.60
C LEU A 316 21.10 -16.31 24.12
N ARG A 317 21.10 -15.36 25.06
CA ARG A 317 21.99 -14.21 25.03
C ARG A 317 23.32 -14.71 24.45
N GLU A 318 23.62 -14.35 23.20
CA GLU A 318 24.71 -14.99 22.48
C GLU A 318 26.03 -14.36 22.93
N ASP A 319 26.96 -15.19 23.40
CA ASP A 319 28.25 -14.76 23.96
C ASP A 319 29.05 -13.88 22.98
N TRP A 320 28.78 -13.98 21.68
CA TRP A 320 29.45 -13.23 20.62
C TRP A 320 29.12 -11.73 20.58
N GLU A 321 27.94 -11.26 21.02
CA GLU A 321 27.66 -9.82 21.06
C GLU A 321 28.48 -9.10 22.15
N VAL A 322 28.91 -9.85 23.16
CA VAL A 322 29.84 -9.43 24.20
C VAL A 322 31.30 -9.68 23.78
N GLU A 323 31.57 -10.73 22.98
CA GLU A 323 32.91 -11.13 22.53
C GLU A 323 33.44 -10.36 21.29
N PHE A 324 32.57 -9.92 20.37
CA PHE A 324 32.98 -9.30 19.08
C PHE A 324 33.07 -7.78 19.09
N GLY A 325 32.79 -7.13 20.21
CA GLY A 325 33.05 -5.69 20.37
C GLY A 325 34.44 -5.25 19.86
N PRO A 326 35.53 -5.91 20.29
CA PRO A 326 36.88 -5.63 19.79
C PRO A 326 37.18 -6.16 18.38
N HIS A 327 36.29 -6.94 17.76
CA HIS A 327 36.49 -7.53 16.43
C HIS A 327 35.77 -6.78 15.29
N ARG A 328 34.99 -5.74 15.60
CA ARG A 328 34.28 -4.92 14.60
C ARG A 328 35.23 -4.34 13.54
N PHE A 329 36.41 -3.88 13.95
CA PHE A 329 37.44 -3.39 13.04
C PHE A 329 37.98 -4.48 12.10
N ARG A 330 38.15 -5.71 12.61
CA ARG A 330 38.57 -6.87 11.80
C ARG A 330 37.51 -7.27 10.77
N ILE A 331 36.23 -7.16 11.12
CA ILE A 331 35.10 -7.41 10.20
C ILE A 331 35.12 -6.38 9.06
N ILE A 332 35.25 -5.08 9.40
CA ILE A 332 35.37 -3.99 8.42
C ILE A 332 36.51 -4.26 7.44
N LYS A 333 37.69 -4.66 7.93
CA LYS A 333 38.84 -5.05 7.09
C LYS A 333 38.54 -6.23 6.17
N GLY A 334 37.93 -7.30 6.71
CA GLY A 334 37.62 -8.50 5.92
C GLY A 334 36.67 -8.21 4.75
N ILE A 335 35.65 -7.38 4.98
CA ILE A 335 34.69 -6.99 3.94
C ILE A 335 35.35 -6.08 2.91
N ALA A 336 36.18 -5.12 3.36
CA ALA A 336 36.92 -4.25 2.45
C ALA A 336 37.81 -5.06 1.49
N SER A 337 38.51 -6.08 2.01
CA SER A 337 39.32 -7.00 1.17
C SER A 337 38.46 -7.83 0.22
N GLY A 338 37.28 -8.31 0.65
CA GLY A 338 36.36 -9.03 -0.22
C GLY A 338 35.80 -8.18 -1.36
N LEU A 339 35.43 -6.93 -1.07
CA LEU A 339 34.98 -5.97 -2.07
C LEU A 339 36.10 -5.56 -3.03
N LEU A 340 37.32 -5.35 -2.52
CA LEU A 340 38.51 -5.11 -3.35
C LEU A 340 38.71 -6.24 -4.37
N TYR A 341 38.63 -7.49 -3.91
CA TYR A 341 38.77 -8.65 -4.79
C TYR A 341 37.75 -8.64 -5.93
N LEU A 342 36.47 -8.36 -5.62
CA LEU A 342 35.40 -8.31 -6.62
C LEU A 342 35.55 -7.15 -7.60
N HIS A 343 36.06 -6.01 -7.14
CA HIS A 343 36.16 -4.78 -7.93
C HIS A 343 37.42 -4.74 -8.81
N GLU A 344 38.54 -5.25 -8.31
CA GLU A 344 39.87 -5.02 -8.90
C GLU A 344 40.62 -6.31 -9.27
N ASP A 345 40.40 -7.43 -8.56
CA ASP A 345 41.21 -8.65 -8.73
C ASP A 345 40.51 -9.80 -9.49
N TRP A 346 39.18 -9.78 -9.60
CA TRP A 346 38.43 -10.78 -10.37
C TRP A 346 38.53 -10.53 -11.89
N GLU A 347 38.49 -11.60 -12.70
CA GLU A 347 38.62 -11.52 -14.17
C GLU A 347 37.61 -10.56 -14.84
N LYS A 348 36.48 -10.30 -14.18
CA LYS A 348 35.48 -9.29 -14.58
C LYS A 348 35.07 -8.49 -13.35
N VAL A 349 34.90 -7.18 -13.48
CA VAL A 349 34.42 -6.35 -12.35
C VAL A 349 33.03 -6.85 -11.90
N ILE A 350 32.93 -7.33 -10.65
CA ILE A 350 31.67 -7.73 -10.02
C ILE A 350 31.23 -6.63 -9.06
N ILE A 351 29.98 -6.21 -9.17
CA ILE A 351 29.37 -5.23 -8.25
C ILE A 351 28.45 -6.02 -7.31
N HIS A 352 28.67 -5.90 -6.01
CA HIS A 352 27.99 -6.68 -4.97
C HIS A 352 26.52 -6.27 -4.81
N ARG A 353 26.19 -4.98 -4.91
CA ARG A 353 24.83 -4.39 -4.89
C ARG A 353 24.03 -4.51 -3.59
N ASP A 354 24.51 -5.25 -2.59
CA ASP A 354 23.77 -5.54 -1.36
C ASP A 354 24.70 -5.68 -0.15
N VAL A 355 25.69 -4.77 -0.09
CA VAL A 355 26.56 -4.60 1.08
C VAL A 355 25.68 -4.00 2.18
N LYS A 356 25.22 -4.83 3.12
CA LYS A 356 24.45 -4.36 4.28
C LYS A 356 24.79 -5.11 5.56
N ALA A 357 24.71 -4.43 6.71
CA ALA A 357 24.99 -5.02 8.00
C ALA A 357 24.15 -6.28 8.21
N SER A 358 22.85 -6.26 7.89
CA SER A 358 21.99 -7.45 7.99
C SER A 358 22.31 -8.62 7.04
N ASN A 359 23.07 -8.42 5.96
CA ASN A 359 23.52 -9.49 5.06
C ASN A 359 24.91 -10.01 5.43
N VAL A 360 25.74 -9.15 6.04
CA VAL A 360 27.10 -9.49 6.44
C VAL A 360 27.15 -9.96 7.91
N LEU A 361 26.19 -9.50 8.71
CA LEU A 361 25.86 -9.86 10.07
C LEU A 361 24.38 -10.30 10.03
N LEU A 362 24.15 -11.59 9.77
CA LEU A 362 22.79 -12.14 9.66
C LEU A 362 22.02 -11.88 10.96
N ASP A 363 20.77 -11.42 10.84
CA ASP A 363 19.84 -11.46 11.97
C ASP A 363 19.23 -12.87 12.12
N SER A 364 18.65 -13.15 13.29
CA SER A 364 18.10 -14.46 13.66
C SER A 364 16.87 -14.89 12.85
N GLU A 365 16.39 -14.07 11.92
CA GLU A 365 15.12 -14.24 11.21
C GLU A 365 15.28 -14.43 9.70
N MET A 366 16.50 -14.31 9.15
CA MET A 366 16.78 -14.45 7.71
C MET A 366 15.88 -13.56 6.83
N ASN A 367 15.50 -12.38 7.34
CA ASN A 367 14.59 -11.46 6.67
C ASN A 367 15.33 -10.63 5.60
N GLY A 368 14.91 -10.73 4.34
CA GLY A 368 15.42 -9.87 3.26
C GLY A 368 15.02 -8.42 3.46
N ARG A 369 16.00 -7.52 3.60
CA ARG A 369 15.79 -6.06 3.77
C ARG A 369 16.43 -5.26 2.64
N LEU A 370 15.85 -4.11 2.29
CA LEU A 370 16.36 -3.20 1.25
C LEU A 370 17.79 -2.73 1.62
N GLY A 371 18.74 -2.85 0.69
CA GLY A 371 20.15 -2.49 0.88
C GLY A 371 20.40 -0.98 0.84
N TYR A 372 21.59 -0.55 1.28
CA TYR A 372 22.00 0.85 1.25
C TYR A 372 22.16 1.33 -0.20
N LEU A 373 21.28 2.22 -0.65
CA LEU A 373 21.24 2.65 -2.04
C LEU A 373 22.04 3.94 -2.23
N ALA A 374 23.08 3.89 -3.07
CA ALA A 374 23.82 5.09 -3.46
C ALA A 374 22.90 6.08 -4.21
N PRO A 375 23.00 7.40 -3.97
CA PRO A 375 22.11 8.40 -4.58
C PRO A 375 22.04 8.33 -6.12
N GLU A 376 23.16 8.06 -6.78
CA GLU A 376 23.24 7.96 -8.23
C GLU A 376 22.63 6.68 -8.81
N LEU A 377 22.49 5.62 -8.01
CA LEU A 377 21.89 4.35 -8.45
C LEU A 377 20.38 4.50 -8.66
N GLY A 378 19.71 5.30 -7.83
CA GLY A 378 18.29 5.66 -8.02
C GLY A 378 18.04 6.46 -9.32
N ARG A 379 19.01 7.27 -9.77
CA ARG A 379 18.88 8.07 -11.00
C ARG A 379 19.22 7.32 -12.27
N THR A 380 20.29 6.53 -12.23
CA THR A 380 20.89 5.96 -13.44
C THR A 380 20.50 4.50 -13.64
N SER A 381 19.99 3.82 -12.60
CA SER A 381 19.83 2.37 -12.54
C SER A 381 21.11 1.58 -12.89
N LYS A 382 22.28 2.24 -12.87
CA LYS A 382 23.58 1.66 -13.19
C LYS A 382 24.39 1.51 -11.92
N ALA A 383 24.47 0.27 -11.46
CA ALA A 383 25.37 -0.08 -10.37
C ALA A 383 26.83 0.10 -10.82
N THR A 384 27.69 0.60 -9.94
CA THR A 384 29.13 0.76 -10.17
C THR A 384 29.90 0.32 -8.92
N PRO A 385 31.23 0.07 -9.00
CA PRO A 385 32.03 -0.16 -7.79
C PRO A 385 31.83 0.93 -6.72
N LEU A 386 31.64 2.19 -7.12
CA LEU A 386 31.41 3.31 -6.20
C LEU A 386 30.04 3.28 -5.52
N THR A 387 29.06 2.57 -6.08
CA THR A 387 27.78 2.31 -5.40
C THR A 387 27.94 1.33 -4.24
N ASP A 388 28.83 0.33 -4.38
CA ASP A 388 29.19 -0.56 -3.27
C ASP A 388 30.04 0.17 -2.21
N VAL A 389 30.91 1.10 -2.62
CA VAL A 389 31.69 1.94 -1.69
C VAL A 389 30.76 2.79 -0.80
N PHE A 390 29.69 3.35 -1.37
CA PHE A 390 28.69 4.08 -0.58
C PHE A 390 28.02 3.18 0.45
N ALA A 391 27.56 2.01 0.02
CA ALA A 391 26.92 1.04 0.90
C ALA A 391 27.89 0.56 2.00
N PHE A 392 29.16 0.36 1.66
CA PHE A 392 30.22 0.07 2.63
C PHE A 392 30.45 1.22 3.62
N GLY A 393 30.34 2.47 3.20
CA GLY A 393 30.38 3.64 4.09
C GLY A 393 29.27 3.64 5.14
N ILE A 394 28.03 3.40 4.72
CA ILE A 394 26.89 3.27 5.63
C ILE A 394 27.05 2.06 6.58
N PHE A 395 27.53 0.94 6.06
CA PHE A 395 27.85 -0.25 6.85
C PHE A 395 28.87 0.06 7.97
N ILE A 396 29.96 0.78 7.66
CA ILE A 396 30.96 1.16 8.66
C ILE A 396 30.32 1.97 9.79
N LEU A 397 29.50 2.97 9.45
CA LEU A 397 28.85 3.83 10.43
C LEU A 397 27.86 3.04 11.29
N GLU A 398 27.03 2.17 10.68
CA GLU A 398 26.07 1.34 11.40
C GLU A 398 26.77 0.40 12.40
N VAL A 399 27.84 -0.28 11.99
CA VAL A 399 28.56 -1.23 12.85
C VAL A 399 29.36 -0.51 13.95
N THR A 400 29.96 0.64 13.64
CA THR A 400 30.77 1.38 14.62
C THR A 400 29.88 2.07 15.66
N CYS A 401 28.78 2.67 15.23
CA CYS A 401 27.83 3.35 16.13
C CYS A 401 26.86 2.38 16.80
N GLY A 402 26.66 1.16 16.27
CA GLY A 402 25.67 0.21 16.77
C GLY A 402 24.23 0.72 16.61
N GLN A 403 24.00 1.56 15.60
CA GLN A 403 22.77 2.33 15.42
C GLN A 403 22.28 2.18 13.98
N ARG A 404 20.96 2.18 13.79
CA ARG A 404 20.38 2.08 12.44
C ARG A 404 20.72 3.36 11.62
N PRO A 405 20.94 3.23 10.29
CA PRO A 405 21.24 4.37 9.41
C PRO A 405 20.14 5.44 9.35
N ILE A 406 18.88 5.03 9.58
CA ILE A 406 17.73 5.93 9.67
C ILE A 406 17.09 5.69 11.03
N LYS A 407 16.93 6.75 11.82
CA LYS A 407 16.20 6.76 13.08
C LYS A 407 15.02 7.70 12.97
N GLN A 408 13.97 7.44 13.74
CA GLN A 408 12.92 8.42 13.98
C GLN A 408 13.19 9.05 15.34
N ASP A 409 13.10 10.38 15.42
CA ASP A 409 13.12 11.08 16.69
C ASP A 409 11.75 11.02 17.40
N SER A 410 11.68 11.59 18.60
CA SER A 410 10.46 11.60 19.43
C SER A 410 9.27 12.33 18.76
N ASN A 411 9.54 13.17 17.76
CA ASN A 411 8.55 13.95 17.01
C ASN A 411 8.18 13.26 15.68
N GLY A 412 8.79 12.12 15.36
CA GLY A 412 8.59 11.39 14.11
C GLY A 412 9.49 11.86 12.97
N ASP A 413 10.40 12.80 13.20
CA ASP A 413 11.34 13.28 12.19
C ASP A 413 12.44 12.24 11.94
N GLN A 414 12.79 12.03 10.67
CA GLN A 414 13.83 11.08 10.30
C GLN A 414 15.21 11.71 10.48
N LEU A 415 16.01 11.14 11.39
CA LEU A 415 17.40 11.46 11.61
C LEU A 415 18.29 10.44 10.91
N LEU A 416 19.13 10.91 9.99
CA LEU A 416 20.14 10.10 9.32
C LEU A 416 21.36 9.92 10.23
N LEU A 417 21.85 8.69 10.35
CA LEU A 417 23.06 8.38 11.11
C LEU A 417 24.26 9.16 10.59
N VAL A 418 24.37 9.33 9.27
CA VAL A 418 25.44 10.12 8.63
C VAL A 418 25.42 11.55 9.15
N ASP A 419 24.27 12.22 9.15
CA ASP A 419 24.15 13.61 9.60
C ASP A 419 24.44 13.75 11.10
N TRP A 420 24.05 12.76 11.90
CA TRP A 420 24.37 12.71 13.32
C TRP A 420 25.88 12.57 13.58
N VAL A 421 26.56 11.67 12.86
CA VAL A 421 28.03 11.50 12.99
C VAL A 421 28.78 12.74 12.49
N VAL A 422 28.33 13.38 11.41
CA VAL A 422 28.88 14.66 10.94
C VAL A 422 28.71 15.75 11.99
N GLY A 423 27.56 15.82 12.66
CA GLY A 423 27.33 16.75 13.78
C GLY A 423 28.37 16.59 14.89
N HIS A 424 28.59 15.35 15.34
CA HIS A 424 29.61 15.03 16.35
C HIS A 424 31.04 15.28 15.88
N TRP A 425 31.34 15.10 14.60
CA TRP A 425 32.65 15.48 14.06
C TRP A 425 32.85 17.00 14.14
N ASN A 426 31.87 17.78 13.70
CA ASN A 426 31.93 19.25 13.74
C ASN A 426 32.15 19.81 15.14
N THR A 427 31.62 19.14 16.17
CA THR A 427 31.78 19.52 17.58
C THR A 427 33.02 18.91 18.25
N GLY A 428 33.81 18.10 17.52
CA GLY A 428 34.99 17.41 18.07
C GLY A 428 34.66 16.25 19.02
N SER A 429 33.43 15.77 19.04
CA SER A 429 32.92 14.71 19.92
C SER A 429 32.65 13.39 19.19
N LEU A 430 33.44 13.08 18.16
CA LEU A 430 33.26 11.92 17.30
C LEU A 430 33.22 10.58 18.06
N ILE A 431 33.99 10.46 19.14
CA ILE A 431 34.04 9.24 19.98
C ILE A 431 32.72 8.97 20.71
N GLU A 432 31.90 9.99 20.95
CA GLU A 432 30.58 9.82 21.57
C GLU A 432 29.58 9.10 20.64
N THR A 433 29.91 8.98 19.36
CA THR A 433 29.07 8.27 18.38
C THR A 433 29.22 6.76 18.44
N VAL A 434 30.25 6.27 19.12
CA VAL A 434 30.57 4.85 19.21
C VAL A 434 29.51 4.11 20.00
N ASP A 435 29.22 2.88 19.59
CA ASP A 435 28.27 2.02 20.29
C ASP A 435 28.62 1.90 21.79
N ALA A 436 27.73 2.44 22.63
CA ALA A 436 27.90 2.44 24.09
C ALA A 436 28.10 1.03 24.66
N ARG A 437 27.60 -0.02 23.97
CA ARG A 437 27.77 -1.43 24.35
C ARG A 437 29.22 -1.91 24.26
N LEU A 438 30.11 -1.18 23.59
CA LEU A 438 31.53 -1.51 23.55
C LEU A 438 32.26 -1.16 24.86
N HIS A 439 31.65 -0.38 25.75
CA HIS A 439 32.20 -0.04 27.09
C HIS A 439 33.67 0.47 27.05
N GLY A 440 34.08 1.15 25.97
CA GLY A 440 35.45 1.63 25.80
C GLY A 440 36.47 0.56 25.36
N SER A 441 36.04 -0.67 25.05
CA SER A 441 36.88 -1.76 24.57
C SER A 441 37.18 -1.65 23.06
N TYR A 442 37.80 -0.56 22.66
CA TYR A 442 38.21 -0.28 21.29
C TYR A 442 39.43 0.65 21.26
N ASP A 443 40.20 0.60 20.18
CA ASP A 443 41.27 1.56 19.94
C ASP A 443 40.69 2.88 19.40
N ILE A 444 41.11 4.00 20.00
CA ILE A 444 40.57 5.33 19.69
C ILE A 444 40.96 5.76 18.27
N ASP A 445 42.18 5.43 17.83
CA ASP A 445 42.69 5.80 16.52
C ASP A 445 42.00 4.98 15.43
N GLU A 446 41.79 3.67 15.66
CA GLU A 446 41.02 2.81 14.77
C GLU A 446 39.57 3.30 14.62
N VAL A 447 38.92 3.67 15.73
CA VAL A 447 37.57 4.22 15.72
C VAL A 447 37.50 5.55 14.97
N CYS A 448 38.41 6.47 15.26
CA CYS A 448 38.48 7.75 14.56
C CYS A 448 38.68 7.56 13.06
N LEU A 449 39.55 6.61 12.68
CA LEU A 449 39.81 6.26 11.30
C LEU A 449 38.54 5.72 10.62
N VAL A 450 37.88 4.71 11.19
CA VAL A 450 36.70 4.12 10.53
C VAL A 450 35.51 5.06 10.47
N LEU A 451 35.28 5.91 11.47
CA LEU A 451 34.19 6.89 11.40
C LEU A 451 34.42 7.92 10.30
N LYS A 452 35.64 8.47 10.19
CA LYS A 452 35.98 9.41 9.10
C LYS A 452 36.00 8.74 7.73
N LEU A 453 36.49 7.50 7.66
CA LEU A 453 36.47 6.71 6.43
C LEU A 453 35.05 6.34 6.00
N GLY A 454 34.17 6.00 6.95
CA GLY A 454 32.76 5.74 6.72
C GLY A 454 32.08 6.94 6.07
N LEU A 455 32.32 8.14 6.61
CA LEU A 455 31.82 9.40 6.04
C LEU A 455 32.39 9.72 4.66
N LEU A 456 33.69 9.45 4.43
CA LEU A 456 34.32 9.62 3.12
C LEU A 456 33.72 8.65 2.08
N CYS A 457 33.47 7.39 2.48
CA CYS A 457 32.85 6.39 1.61
C CYS A 457 31.38 6.69 1.34
N SER A 458 30.63 7.23 2.32
CA SER A 458 29.22 7.60 2.19
C SER A 458 29.01 8.98 1.55
N HIS A 459 30.04 9.59 0.96
CA HIS A 459 29.93 10.92 0.38
C HIS A 459 28.89 10.97 -0.76
N PRO A 460 28.02 11.99 -0.85
CA PRO A 460 26.95 12.03 -1.86
C PRO A 460 27.49 12.12 -3.30
N LEU A 461 28.60 12.85 -3.51
CA LEU A 461 29.29 12.90 -4.80
C LEU A 461 30.09 11.61 -5.04
N TYR A 462 29.72 10.84 -6.06
CA TYR A 462 30.41 9.59 -6.44
C TYR A 462 31.92 9.79 -6.65
N SER A 463 32.32 10.91 -7.25
CA SER A 463 33.71 11.22 -7.60
C SER A 463 34.59 11.59 -6.40
N ALA A 464 33.99 11.86 -5.23
CA ALA A 464 34.72 12.14 -4.01
C ALA A 464 35.00 10.88 -3.18
N ARG A 465 34.34 9.76 -3.50
CA ARG A 465 34.52 8.50 -2.79
C ARG A 465 35.83 7.83 -3.24
N PRO A 466 36.57 7.20 -2.32
CA PRO A 466 37.76 6.43 -2.65
C PRO A 466 37.42 5.14 -3.40
N SER A 467 38.39 4.55 -4.09
CA SER A 467 38.27 3.16 -4.56
C SER A 467 38.42 2.18 -3.40
N MET A 468 37.96 0.94 -3.55
CA MET A 468 38.17 -0.09 -2.53
C MET A 468 39.66 -0.35 -2.27
N GLY A 469 40.53 -0.25 -3.28
CA GLY A 469 41.97 -0.32 -3.11
C GLY A 469 42.52 0.79 -2.20
N GLN A 470 41.97 2.00 -2.27
CA GLN A 470 42.31 3.09 -1.33
C GLN A 470 41.74 2.82 0.06
N VAL A 471 40.49 2.37 0.17
CA VAL A 471 39.84 2.00 1.44
C VAL A 471 40.66 0.98 2.22
N VAL A 472 41.13 -0.09 1.57
CA VAL A 472 41.96 -1.13 2.20
C VAL A 472 43.30 -0.54 2.67
N LYS A 473 43.95 0.31 1.87
CA LYS A 473 45.20 0.99 2.28
C LYS A 473 45.01 1.90 3.49
N TYR A 474 43.90 2.62 3.57
CA TYR A 474 43.57 3.42 4.76
C TYR A 474 43.38 2.53 6.00
N LEU A 475 42.59 1.45 5.89
CA LEU A 475 42.33 0.54 7.01
C LEU A 475 43.59 -0.17 7.52
N ASN A 476 44.53 -0.50 6.63
CA ASN A 476 45.79 -1.14 6.99
C ASN A 476 46.84 -0.17 7.56
N GLY A 477 46.61 1.14 7.44
CA GLY A 477 47.61 2.15 7.79
C GLY A 477 48.70 2.33 6.73
N ASP A 478 48.54 1.75 5.54
CA ASP A 478 49.47 1.87 4.41
C ASP A 478 49.41 3.28 3.77
N MET A 479 48.33 4.02 4.01
CA MET A 479 48.11 5.38 3.54
C MET A 479 47.36 6.19 4.60
N PRO A 480 47.75 7.44 4.88
CA PRO A 480 46.97 8.29 5.77
C PRO A 480 45.65 8.72 5.09
N LEU A 481 44.57 8.80 5.87
CA LEU A 481 43.31 9.35 5.38
C LEU A 481 43.53 10.82 4.93
N PRO A 482 42.95 11.26 3.79
CA PRO A 482 43.03 12.67 3.39
C PRO A 482 42.54 13.60 4.49
N GLU A 483 43.09 14.81 4.57
CA GLU A 483 42.60 15.82 5.51
C GLU A 483 41.21 16.29 5.06
N LEU A 484 40.18 15.82 5.76
CA LEU A 484 38.79 16.10 5.46
C LEU A 484 38.39 17.38 6.20
N ALA A 485 38.17 18.48 5.47
CA ALA A 485 37.62 19.69 6.05
C ALA A 485 36.14 19.44 6.44
N PRO A 486 35.73 19.70 7.70
CA PRO A 486 34.34 19.45 8.13
C PRO A 486 33.30 20.23 7.32
N THR A 487 33.70 21.40 6.81
CA THR A 487 32.91 22.29 5.95
C THR A 487 32.75 21.82 4.51
N GLN A 488 33.47 20.78 4.05
CA GLN A 488 33.31 20.21 2.71
C GLN A 488 32.25 19.10 2.64
N GLN A 489 31.73 18.62 3.78
CA GLN A 489 30.69 17.58 3.82
C GLN A 489 29.27 18.14 3.98
N SER A 490 29.13 19.44 4.24
CA SER A 490 27.85 20.09 4.51
C SER A 490 27.28 20.77 3.27
N PHE A 491 26.59 20.03 2.40
CA PHE A 491 25.48 20.59 1.61
C PHE A 491 24.45 19.49 1.37
N GLN A 492 23.39 19.51 2.21
CA GLN A 492 22.10 18.91 1.89
C GLN A 492 22.12 17.41 1.55
N SER A 493 22.56 16.53 2.45
CA SER A 493 22.29 15.09 2.34
C SER A 493 20.79 14.85 2.19
N LEU A 494 19.99 15.50 3.03
CA LEU A 494 18.53 15.45 2.97
C LEU A 494 17.96 16.23 1.78
N ALA A 495 18.42 17.45 1.50
CA ALA A 495 17.83 18.25 0.42
C ALA A 495 18.26 17.81 -0.99
N LEU A 496 19.38 17.11 -1.19
CA LEU A 496 19.69 16.41 -2.45
C LEU A 496 18.93 15.09 -2.59
N MET A 497 18.60 14.43 -1.48
CA MET A 497 17.71 13.25 -1.48
C MET A 497 16.23 13.66 -1.70
N GLN A 498 15.77 14.73 -1.05
CA GLN A 498 14.38 15.23 -1.12
C GLN A 498 14.11 16.09 -2.37
N SER A 499 15.05 16.92 -2.85
CA SER A 499 14.79 17.77 -4.03
C SER A 499 14.85 17.03 -5.37
N GLN A 500 15.31 15.77 -5.39
CA GLN A 500 15.60 15.06 -6.63
C GLN A 500 15.03 13.64 -6.70
N GLY A 501 13.78 13.48 -6.27
CA GLY A 501 12.92 12.35 -6.67
C GLY A 501 12.81 11.18 -5.69
N PHE A 502 13.14 11.38 -4.41
CA PHE A 502 12.76 10.45 -3.35
C PHE A 502 11.72 11.11 -2.44
N ASP A 503 10.45 10.88 -2.75
CA ASP A 503 9.37 11.03 -1.77
C ASP A 503 8.62 9.70 -1.59
N SER A 504 8.23 9.48 -0.34
CA SER A 504 7.13 8.65 0.19
C SER A 504 7.20 7.13 0.41
N TYR A 505 8.25 6.37 0.06
CA TYR A 505 8.26 4.91 0.37
C TYR A 505 8.79 4.50 1.77
N ILE A 506 9.11 5.45 2.66
CA ILE A 506 9.58 5.18 4.05
C ILE A 506 8.76 5.96 5.09
N MET A 507 7.46 6.21 4.86
CA MET A 507 6.62 6.89 5.86
C MET A 507 5.25 6.25 5.97
N SER A 508 5.09 5.30 6.89
CA SER A 508 3.91 5.16 7.76
C SER A 508 3.99 3.88 8.62
N TYR A 509 4.32 4.07 9.89
CA TYR A 509 3.73 3.31 10.99
C TYR A 509 3.33 4.35 12.04
N PRO A 510 2.04 4.68 12.21
CA PRO A 510 1.59 5.41 13.39
C PRO A 510 1.39 4.40 14.53
N SER A 511 2.23 4.49 15.55
CA SER A 511 1.98 3.90 16.86
C SER A 511 1.17 4.86 17.72
N SER A 512 -0.12 4.53 17.86
CA SER A 512 -0.97 4.60 19.06
C SER A 512 -1.18 5.90 19.85
N MET A 513 -2.47 6.17 20.10
CA MET A 513 -3.07 6.72 21.33
C MET A 513 -2.35 7.86 22.07
N ALA A 514 -2.96 9.05 22.08
CA ALA A 514 -3.13 9.83 23.31
C ALA A 514 -4.23 10.89 23.19
N THR A 515 -5.31 10.67 23.96
CA THR A 515 -6.05 11.62 24.79
C THR A 515 -6.01 13.11 24.43
N ILE A 516 -7.16 13.61 23.98
CA ILE A 516 -7.51 15.03 23.90
C ILE A 516 -7.65 15.61 25.31
N ASN A 517 -6.93 16.70 25.58
CA ASN A 517 -7.45 17.86 26.30
C ASN A 517 -6.66 19.10 25.86
N THR A 518 -7.19 19.76 24.83
CA THR A 518 -6.83 21.14 24.48
C THR A 518 -7.92 22.06 25.02
N MET A 519 -7.53 23.24 25.49
CA MET A 519 -8.14 24.56 25.25
C MET A 519 -7.62 25.52 26.33
N SER A 520 -7.29 26.78 26.08
CA SER A 520 -7.23 27.57 24.86
C SER A 520 -6.61 28.92 25.23
N SER A 521 -5.88 29.47 24.27
CA SER A 521 -5.53 30.88 24.05
C SER A 521 -6.60 31.92 24.43
N LEU A 522 -6.19 33.17 24.74
CA LEU A 522 -6.24 34.31 23.80
C LEU A 522 -5.91 35.70 24.44
N LEU A 523 -4.99 36.41 23.76
CA LEU A 523 -4.84 37.85 23.45
C LEU A 523 -5.29 39.01 24.39
N GLY A 524 -4.42 40.04 24.34
CA GLY A 524 -4.61 41.47 24.65
C GLY A 524 -3.28 42.01 25.18
N ILE A 525 -2.59 43.03 24.65
CA ILE A 525 -2.95 44.29 23.97
C ILE A 525 -1.65 44.78 23.28
N GLY A 526 -1.73 45.39 22.09
CA GLY A 526 -0.62 46.08 21.44
C GLY A 526 -0.78 46.19 19.94
#